data_AF-A0A0N4UZW4-F1
#
_entry.id   AF-A0A0N4UZW4-F1
#
_cell.length_a   1.000
_cell.length_b   1.000
_cell.length_c   1.000
_cell.angle_alpha   90.00
_cell.angle_beta   90.00
_cell.angle_gamma   90.00
#
_symmetry.space_group_name_H-M   'P 1'
#
loop_
_entity.id
_entity.type
_entity.pdbx_description
1 polymer ?
#
loop_
_entity_poly.entity_id
_entity_poly.type
_entity_poly.pdbx_seq_one_letter_code
_entity_poly.pdbx_strand_id
1 'polypeptide(L)'
;MPKDLDTRKELDDLVKRRNEIAESLATLEQQIYNFEGAYLDDTADYGNIVRGWDRFASTAPPSKNSLKLEKRGVRKNLRDAERVFSNSSVTSPATLRNASLTQHLNSHDDSSSGCLKGGVSGGRDVHHKKGMKKRSKPSE
;
A
#
# COMPACT_ATOMS: atom_id res chain seq x y z
N MET A 1 3.56 -51.07 26.56
CA MET A 1 2.35 -50.34 26.12
C MET A 1 2.68 -49.61 24.83
N PRO A 2 2.16 -50.03 23.67
CA PRO A 2 2.47 -49.42 22.38
C PRO A 2 1.63 -48.14 22.20
N LYS A 3 2.07 -47.04 22.81
CA LYS A 3 1.47 -45.70 22.62
C LYS A 3 2.19 -44.89 21.52
N ASP A 4 3.46 -45.21 21.27
CA ASP A 4 4.32 -44.45 20.33
C ASP A 4 3.98 -44.63 18.84
N LEU A 5 3.33 -45.74 18.47
CA LEU A 5 2.91 -45.95 17.08
C LEU A 5 1.63 -45.16 16.76
N ASP A 6 0.74 -45.03 17.75
CA ASP A 6 -0.51 -44.30 17.61
C ASP A 6 -0.25 -42.79 17.51
N THR A 7 0.69 -42.27 18.31
CA THR A 7 1.09 -40.85 18.27
C THR A 7 1.80 -40.46 16.97
N ARG A 8 2.64 -41.34 16.41
CA ARG A 8 3.29 -41.09 15.11
C ARG A 8 2.26 -41.03 13.97
N LYS A 9 1.29 -41.95 13.99
CA LYS A 9 0.21 -41.97 12.99
C LYS A 9 -0.69 -40.75 13.13
N GLU A 10 -1.07 -40.38 14.35
CA GLU A 10 -1.86 -39.18 14.62
C GLU A 10 -1.13 -37.91 14.12
N LEU A 11 0.19 -37.82 14.35
CA LEU A 11 1.00 -36.72 13.84
C LEU A 11 0.97 -36.65 12.31
N ASP A 12 1.14 -37.78 11.63
CA ASP A 12 1.09 -37.83 10.16
C ASP A 12 -0.27 -37.36 9.62
N ASP A 13 -1.37 -37.76 10.26
CA ASP A 13 -2.72 -37.35 9.87
C ASP A 13 -2.96 -35.86 10.14
N LEU A 14 -2.45 -35.32 11.25
CA LEU A 14 -2.49 -33.89 11.54
C LEU A 14 -1.67 -33.06 10.54
N VAL A 15 -0.49 -33.55 10.13
CA VAL A 15 0.34 -32.88 9.13
C VAL A 15 -0.35 -32.87 7.76
N LYS A 16 -0.95 -33.98 7.34
CA LYS A 16 -1.74 -34.03 6.10
C LYS A 16 -2.88 -33.01 6.13
N ARG A 17 -3.67 -33.01 7.21
CA ARG A 17 -4.79 -32.08 7.35
C ARG A 17 -4.34 -30.62 7.36
N ARG A 18 -3.21 -30.31 8.00
CA ARG A 18 -2.61 -28.97 7.96
C ARG A 18 -2.27 -28.56 6.52
N ASN A 19 -1.70 -29.46 5.74
CA ASN A 19 -1.32 -29.19 4.35
C ASN A 19 -2.56 -28.97 3.47
N GLU A 20 -3.58 -29.81 3.59
CA GLU A 20 -4.86 -29.65 2.87
C GLU A 20 -5.51 -28.29 3.16
N ILE A 21 -5.53 -27.89 4.44
CA ILE A 21 -6.07 -26.57 4.83
C ILE A 21 -5.23 -25.44 4.24
N ALA A 22 -3.89 -25.56 4.24
CA ALA A 22 -3.01 -24.55 3.67
C ALA A 22 -3.21 -24.38 2.16
N GLU A 23 -3.40 -25.48 1.42
CA GLU A 23 -3.68 -25.46 -0.02
C GLU A 23 -5.06 -24.84 -0.32
N SER A 24 -6.08 -25.20 0.47
CA SER A 24 -7.41 -24.62 0.37
C SER A 24 -7.39 -23.11 0.63
N LEU A 25 -6.66 -22.68 1.67
CA LEU A 25 -6.48 -21.28 2.01
C LEU A 25 -5.79 -20.52 0.87
N ALA A 26 -4.70 -21.05 0.32
CA ALA A 26 -3.99 -20.42 -0.80
C ALA A 26 -4.90 -20.26 -2.04
N THR A 27 -5.74 -21.25 -2.29
CA THR A 27 -6.73 -21.21 -3.39
C THR A 27 -7.74 -20.09 -3.18
N LEU A 28 -8.31 -19.97 -1.97
CA LEU A 28 -9.27 -18.92 -1.63
C LEU A 28 -8.65 -17.52 -1.69
N GLU A 29 -7.45 -17.35 -1.15
CA GLU A 29 -6.74 -16.07 -1.20
C GLU A 29 -6.47 -15.62 -2.64
N GLN A 30 -6.10 -16.56 -3.51
CA GLN A 30 -5.91 -16.27 -4.94
C GLN A 30 -7.22 -15.88 -5.62
N GLN A 31 -8.33 -16.54 -5.28
CA GLN A 31 -9.65 -16.19 -5.79
C GLN A 31 -10.09 -14.79 -5.33
N ILE A 32 -9.95 -14.48 -4.04
CA ILE A 32 -10.23 -13.16 -3.48
C ILE A 32 -9.43 -12.09 -4.22
N TYR A 33 -8.12 -12.28 -4.38
CA TYR A 33 -7.26 -11.35 -5.10
C TYR A 33 -7.72 -11.10 -6.55
N ASN A 34 -8.17 -12.15 -7.25
CA ASN A 34 -8.68 -12.03 -8.60
C ASN A 34 -10.01 -11.26 -8.64
N PHE A 35 -10.96 -11.62 -7.76
CA PHE A 35 -12.27 -10.97 -7.67
C PHE A 35 -12.17 -9.50 -7.28
N GLU A 36 -11.29 -9.16 -6.34
CA GLU A 36 -11.03 -7.76 -5.99
C GLU A 36 -10.52 -6.96 -7.19
N GLY A 37 -9.73 -7.58 -8.07
CA GLY A 37 -9.24 -6.91 -9.27
C GLY A 37 -10.39 -6.48 -10.18
N ALA A 38 -11.26 -7.43 -10.52
CA ALA A 38 -12.45 -7.15 -11.33
C ALA A 38 -13.40 -6.18 -10.62
N TYR A 39 -13.65 -6.38 -9.32
CA TYR A 39 -14.57 -5.54 -8.55
C TYR A 39 -14.13 -4.07 -8.51
N LEU A 40 -12.85 -3.80 -8.23
CA LEU A 40 -12.34 -2.42 -8.18
C LEU A 40 -12.34 -1.74 -9.55
N ASP A 41 -12.06 -2.50 -10.61
CA ASP A 41 -12.03 -1.98 -11.98
C ASP A 41 -13.47 -1.69 -12.48
N ASP A 42 -14.44 -2.58 -12.21
CA ASP A 42 -15.84 -2.46 -12.67
C ASP A 42 -16.66 -1.40 -11.89
N THR A 43 -16.31 -1.16 -10.62
CA THR A 43 -17.08 -0.25 -9.73
C THR A 43 -16.46 1.14 -9.57
N ALA A 44 -15.36 1.42 -10.29
CA ALA A 44 -14.59 2.66 -10.12
C ALA A 44 -15.41 3.94 -10.33
N ASP A 45 -16.38 3.90 -11.25
CA ASP A 45 -17.12 5.09 -11.71
C ASP A 45 -18.30 5.47 -10.80
N TYR A 46 -18.95 4.48 -10.18
CA TYR A 46 -20.18 4.68 -9.39
C TYR A 46 -19.92 4.81 -7.89
N GLY A 47 -18.73 4.44 -7.43
CA GLY A 47 -18.43 4.25 -6.00
C GLY A 47 -18.46 2.77 -5.62
N ASN A 48 -17.84 2.43 -4.49
CA ASN A 48 -17.73 1.06 -4.01
C ASN A 48 -17.46 0.99 -2.51
N ILE A 49 -17.40 -0.22 -1.95
CA ILE A 49 -17.20 -0.41 -0.50
C ILE A 49 -15.86 0.13 0.02
N VAL A 50 -14.85 0.30 -0.84
CA VAL A 50 -13.53 0.79 -0.46
C VAL A 50 -13.49 2.33 -0.42
N ARG A 51 -14.14 2.99 -1.38
CA ARG A 51 -14.12 4.45 -1.54
C ARG A 51 -15.39 5.16 -1.06
N GLY A 52 -16.45 4.42 -0.77
CA GLY A 52 -17.78 4.95 -0.46
C GLY A 52 -18.65 5.17 -1.70
N TRP A 53 -19.91 5.56 -1.46
CA TRP A 53 -20.96 5.72 -2.48
C TRP A 53 -21.30 7.19 -2.79
N ASP A 54 -20.49 8.15 -2.35
CA ASP A 54 -20.77 9.58 -2.53
C ASP A 54 -20.90 9.99 -4.01
N ARG A 55 -20.21 9.26 -4.89
CA ARG A 55 -20.25 9.44 -6.35
C ARG A 55 -21.58 8.97 -6.95
N PHE A 56 -22.23 7.98 -6.35
CA PHE A 56 -23.52 7.48 -6.78
C PHE A 56 -24.62 8.56 -6.66
N ALA A 57 -24.57 9.37 -5.60
CA ALA A 57 -25.51 10.48 -5.39
C ALA A 57 -25.16 11.74 -6.20
N SER A 58 -23.91 11.88 -6.64
CA SER A 58 -23.41 13.03 -7.39
C SER A 58 -23.40 12.73 -8.88
N THR A 59 -24.57 12.73 -9.53
CA THR A 59 -24.73 12.65 -11.00
C THR A 59 -24.22 13.90 -11.75
N ALA A 60 -23.31 14.68 -11.16
CA ALA A 60 -22.64 15.75 -11.88
C ALA A 60 -21.58 15.12 -12.82
N PRO A 61 -21.58 15.46 -14.13
CA PRO A 61 -20.68 14.83 -15.09
C PRO A 61 -19.22 15.02 -14.65
N PRO A 62 -18.38 13.99 -14.74
CA PRO A 62 -16.99 14.08 -14.33
C PRO A 62 -16.29 15.16 -15.16
N SER A 63 -15.91 16.26 -14.52
CA SER A 63 -15.01 17.25 -15.11
C SER A 63 -13.70 16.55 -15.46
N LYS A 64 -13.42 16.42 -16.76
CA LYS A 64 -12.29 15.66 -17.35
C LYS A 64 -10.90 16.24 -17.05
N ASN A 65 -10.76 17.15 -16.08
CA ASN A 65 -9.58 18.01 -15.96
C ASN A 65 -8.58 17.66 -14.83
N SER A 66 -8.68 16.52 -14.15
CA SER A 66 -7.63 16.09 -13.19
C SER A 66 -6.71 14.98 -13.68
N LEU A 67 -6.87 14.51 -14.93
CA LEU A 67 -6.09 13.41 -15.50
C LEU A 67 -4.71 13.87 -16.03
N LYS A 68 -3.92 14.60 -15.24
CA LYS A 68 -2.53 14.87 -15.60
C LYS A 68 -1.62 13.75 -15.09
N LEU A 69 -1.44 12.76 -15.98
CA LEU A 69 -0.21 12.06 -16.39
C LEU A 69 0.81 11.52 -15.35
N GLU A 70 0.73 11.82 -14.07
CA GLU A 70 1.81 11.45 -13.15
C GLU A 70 1.68 9.98 -12.69
N LYS A 71 2.61 9.15 -13.19
CA LYS A 71 3.15 7.96 -12.49
C LYS A 71 2.33 6.66 -12.64
N ARG A 72 2.55 5.94 -13.75
CA ARG A 72 2.15 4.52 -13.97
C ARG A 72 2.55 3.58 -12.81
N GLY A 73 3.58 3.91 -12.03
CA GLY A 73 3.96 3.18 -10.82
C GLY A 73 3.06 3.45 -9.60
N VAL A 74 2.62 4.70 -9.38
CA VAL A 74 1.77 5.04 -8.22
C VAL A 74 0.35 4.52 -8.39
N ARG A 75 -0.18 4.47 -9.61
CA ARG A 75 -1.49 3.84 -9.84
C ARG A 75 -1.51 2.35 -9.54
N LYS A 76 -0.39 1.64 -9.74
CA LYS A 76 -0.27 0.22 -9.41
C LYS A 76 -0.21 0.02 -7.89
N ASN A 77 0.53 0.87 -7.19
CA ASN A 77 0.66 0.83 -5.74
C ASN A 77 -0.61 1.30 -5.01
N LEU A 78 -1.31 2.31 -5.52
CA LEU A 78 -2.60 2.76 -4.99
C LEU A 78 -3.67 1.68 -5.15
N ARG A 79 -3.67 0.98 -6.30
CA ARG A 79 -4.57 -0.13 -6.57
C ARG A 79 -4.31 -1.35 -5.69
N ASP A 80 -3.04 -1.63 -5.34
CA ASP A 80 -2.72 -2.69 -4.39
C ASP A 80 -3.08 -2.30 -2.94
N ALA A 81 -3.06 -1.01 -2.59
CA ALA A 81 -3.53 -0.54 -1.28
C ALA A 81 -5.06 -0.62 -1.11
N GLU A 82 -5.82 -0.53 -2.21
CA GLU A 82 -7.29 -0.61 -2.21
C GLU A 82 -7.84 -2.05 -2.09
N ARG A 83 -6.97 -3.07 -2.12
CA ARG A 83 -7.32 -4.49 -1.98
C ARG A 83 -7.49 -4.89 -0.52
N VAL A 84 -8.54 -4.34 0.11
CA VAL A 84 -8.74 -4.46 1.57
C VAL A 84 -8.94 -5.91 2.05
N PHE A 85 -9.52 -6.80 1.25
CA PHE A 85 -9.70 -8.21 1.63
C PHE A 85 -8.41 -9.00 1.47
N SER A 86 -7.67 -8.83 0.36
CA SER A 86 -6.35 -9.46 0.25
C SER A 86 -5.41 -8.94 1.35
N ASN A 87 -5.43 -7.64 1.64
CA ASN A 87 -4.56 -7.04 2.66
C ASN A 87 -4.99 -7.42 4.09
N SER A 88 -6.15 -8.04 4.28
CA SER A 88 -6.60 -8.57 5.58
C SER A 88 -5.92 -9.89 5.96
N SER A 89 -5.30 -10.58 5.00
CA SER A 89 -4.52 -11.78 5.25
C SER A 89 -3.03 -11.55 5.03
N VAL A 90 -2.22 -12.02 5.99
CA VAL A 90 -0.75 -11.94 5.95
C VAL A 90 -0.14 -12.89 4.92
N THR A 91 -0.85 -13.95 4.55
CA THR A 91 -0.40 -14.96 3.58
C THR A 91 -0.85 -14.67 2.15
N SER A 92 -1.69 -13.64 1.94
CA SER A 92 -2.27 -13.36 0.64
C SER A 92 -1.25 -12.91 -0.42
N PRO A 93 -1.56 -13.09 -1.72
CA PRO A 93 -0.70 -12.61 -2.81
C PRO A 93 -0.40 -11.11 -2.79
N ALA A 94 -1.35 -10.27 -2.34
CA ALA A 94 -1.15 -8.83 -2.24
C ALA A 94 -0.14 -8.48 -1.13
N THR A 95 -0.25 -9.14 0.02
CA THR A 95 0.67 -8.95 1.15
C THR A 95 2.07 -9.45 0.83
N LEU A 96 2.20 -10.61 0.20
CA LEU A 96 3.53 -11.11 -0.21
C LEU A 96 4.21 -10.18 -1.24
N ARG A 97 3.42 -9.58 -2.13
CA ARG A 97 3.94 -8.57 -3.07
C ARG A 97 4.37 -7.29 -2.36
N ASN A 98 3.60 -6.80 -1.38
CA ASN A 98 3.95 -5.57 -0.69
C ASN A 98 5.20 -5.76 0.20
N ALA A 99 5.36 -6.95 0.81
CA ALA A 99 6.52 -7.31 1.62
C ALA A 99 7.81 -7.46 0.79
N SER A 100 7.72 -8.00 -0.42
CA SER A 100 8.88 -8.05 -1.34
C SER A 100 9.26 -6.66 -1.85
N LEU A 101 8.30 -5.75 -2.03
CA LEU A 101 8.58 -4.38 -2.47
C LEU A 101 9.27 -3.54 -1.37
N THR A 102 8.90 -3.70 -0.11
CA THR A 102 9.55 -3.00 1.01
C THR A 102 10.99 -3.45 1.24
N GLN A 103 11.32 -4.72 0.99
CA GLN A 103 12.71 -5.19 1.08
C GLN A 103 13.63 -4.53 0.05
N HIS A 104 13.14 -4.22 -1.16
CA HIS A 104 13.97 -3.63 -2.22
C HIS A 104 14.27 -2.13 -2.00
N LEU A 105 13.45 -1.41 -1.22
CA LEU A 105 13.68 0.01 -0.90
C LEU A 105 14.71 0.23 0.21
N ASN A 106 15.05 -0.81 0.99
CA ASN A 106 16.05 -0.73 2.05
C ASN A 106 17.50 -0.95 1.57
N SER A 107 17.71 -1.22 0.27
CA SER A 107 19.03 -1.55 -0.28
C SER A 107 19.71 -0.41 -1.06
N HIS A 108 19.27 0.85 -0.89
CA HIS A 108 19.81 1.99 -1.64
C HIS A 108 20.10 3.22 -0.76
N ASP A 109 21.09 3.10 0.13
CA ASP A 109 21.92 4.23 0.57
C ASP A 109 23.27 3.73 1.08
N ASP A 110 24.20 3.44 0.16
CA ASP A 110 25.63 3.47 0.46
C ASP A 110 26.38 3.90 -0.79
N SER A 111 26.68 5.19 -0.88
CA SER A 111 27.85 5.78 -1.53
C SER A 111 27.61 7.27 -1.82
N SER A 112 27.81 8.12 -0.81
CA SER A 112 28.53 9.37 -1.06
C SER A 112 29.42 9.67 0.14
N SER A 113 30.71 9.52 -0.13
CA SER A 113 31.85 9.83 0.70
C SER A 113 31.84 11.28 1.20
N GLY A 114 32.05 11.47 2.50
CA GLY A 114 32.17 12.80 3.10
C GLY A 114 32.58 12.77 4.58
N CYS A 115 33.73 12.15 4.88
CA CYS A 115 34.43 12.29 6.15
C CYS A 115 34.69 13.79 6.45
N LEU A 116 34.19 14.33 7.57
CA LEU A 116 34.89 15.30 8.42
C LEU A 116 34.32 15.28 9.86
N LYS A 117 35.24 15.27 10.82
CA LYS A 117 35.00 15.28 12.27
C LYS A 117 34.53 16.65 12.77
N GLY A 118 33.69 16.61 13.82
CA GLY A 118 33.89 17.40 15.03
C GLY A 118 32.97 18.61 15.27
N GLY A 119 32.54 18.78 16.52
CA GLY A 119 32.31 20.10 17.11
C GLY A 119 30.88 20.41 17.56
N VAL A 120 30.66 20.32 18.87
CA VAL A 120 29.55 20.94 19.62
C VAL A 120 29.55 22.47 19.44
N SER A 121 28.39 23.10 19.21
CA SER A 121 27.89 24.26 19.98
C SER A 121 26.73 25.01 19.29
N GLY A 122 25.71 25.32 20.11
CA GLY A 122 24.94 26.57 20.19
C GLY A 122 24.48 27.33 18.94
N GLY A 123 23.19 27.69 18.91
CA GLY A 123 22.73 28.85 18.15
C GLY A 123 21.27 28.79 17.76
N ARG A 124 20.44 29.55 18.48
CA ARG A 124 19.10 29.99 18.05
C ARG A 124 19.23 30.75 16.73
N ASP A 125 18.24 30.69 15.84
CA ASP A 125 17.63 31.90 15.26
C ASP A 125 16.41 31.61 14.37
N VAL A 126 15.42 32.48 14.53
CA VAL A 126 14.10 32.51 13.91
C VAL A 126 14.11 33.60 12.82
N HIS A 127 13.63 33.30 11.61
CA HIS A 127 13.25 34.34 10.62
C HIS A 127 12.10 33.82 9.74
N HIS A 128 10.83 34.19 9.96
CA HIS A 128 10.11 35.40 9.51
C HIS A 128 10.23 35.72 8.00
N LYS A 129 9.26 35.25 7.20
CA LYS A 129 8.99 35.77 5.84
C LYS A 129 8.11 37.02 5.94
N LYS A 130 8.65 38.19 5.60
CA LYS A 130 7.87 39.43 5.40
C LYS A 130 7.35 39.51 3.96
N GLY A 131 6.05 39.77 3.84
CA GLY A 131 5.37 40.04 2.58
C GLY A 131 5.72 41.40 1.99
N MET A 132 5.73 41.47 0.65
CA MET A 132 5.91 42.70 -0.11
C MET A 132 4.53 43.31 -0.40
N LYS A 133 4.27 44.52 0.11
CA LYS A 133 3.12 45.36 -0.26
C LYS A 133 3.59 46.55 -1.12
N LYS A 134 2.91 46.67 -2.26
CA LYS A 134 2.51 47.86 -3.05
C LYS A 134 3.41 49.09 -3.08
N ARG A 135 3.71 49.56 -4.31
CA ARG A 135 3.96 50.98 -4.60
C ARG A 135 2.98 51.46 -5.67
N SER A 136 2.19 52.45 -5.30
CA SER A 136 1.40 53.34 -6.15
C SER A 136 2.33 54.31 -6.90
N LYS A 137 1.92 54.74 -8.09
CA LYS A 137 2.48 55.92 -8.77
C LYS A 137 1.43 57.05 -8.72
N PRO A 138 1.86 58.32 -8.55
CA PRO A 138 0.97 59.46 -8.54
C PRO A 138 0.66 59.96 -9.96
N SER A 139 -0.47 60.65 -10.06
CA SER A 139 -0.99 61.42 -11.19
C SER A 139 -0.30 62.77 -11.33
N GLU A 140 -0.05 63.18 -12.58
CA GLU A 140 -0.35 64.50 -13.14
C GLU A 140 -0.59 64.33 -14.64
#